data_AF-M7CUN2-F1
#
_entry.id   AF-M7CUN2-F1
#
_cell.length_a   1.000
_cell.length_b   1.000
_cell.length_c   1.000
_cell.angle_alpha   90.00
_cell.angle_beta   90.00
_cell.angle_gamma   90.00
#
_symmetry.space_group_name_H-M   'P 1'
#
loop_
_entity.id
_entity.type
_entity.pdbx_description
1 polymer ?
#
loop_
_entity_poly.entity_id
_entity_poly.type
_entity_poly.pdbx_seq_one_letter_code
_entity_poly.pdbx_strand_id
1 'polypeptide(L)'
;MVQRADINNVLSEIRNLRSQMMQNQRVEMDQSVRGRIDRPRQVDETGEVPSFSDMLGNAVNNVNELQQNASELRSAYEMGDPNVDITRVMIASQKSSVSFEALTQVRNRVVKAYEDIMNMPI
;
A
#
# COMPACT_ATOMS: atom_id res chain seq x y z
N MET A 1 28.17 -14.77 71.61
CA MET A 1 29.27 -14.42 70.66
C MET A 1 29.01 -15.18 69.36
N VAL A 2 29.27 -14.53 68.22
CA VAL A 2 29.21 -15.06 66.83
C VAL A 2 27.82 -15.10 66.15
N GLN A 3 27.31 -13.92 65.78
CA GLN A 3 26.28 -13.73 64.74
C GLN A 3 26.80 -12.84 63.59
N ARG A 4 28.12 -12.78 63.41
CA ARG A 4 28.80 -11.94 62.40
C ARG A 4 29.41 -12.72 61.23
N ALA A 5 29.34 -14.05 61.27
CA ALA A 5 29.89 -14.92 60.21
C ALA A 5 28.93 -15.09 59.02
N ASP A 6 27.61 -15.07 59.26
CA ASP A 6 26.62 -15.35 58.21
C ASP A 6 26.46 -14.22 57.19
N ILE A 7 26.64 -12.96 57.60
CA ILE A 7 26.44 -11.80 56.71
C ILE A 7 27.49 -11.77 55.58
N ASN A 8 28.73 -12.19 55.87
CA ASN A 8 29.79 -12.27 54.86
C ASN A 8 29.60 -13.45 53.90
N ASN A 9 28.97 -14.54 54.34
CA ASN A 9 28.67 -15.70 53.51
C ASN A 9 27.48 -15.43 52.58
N VAL A 10 26.45 -14.72 53.04
CA VAL A 10 25.32 -14.32 52.18
C VAL A 10 25.76 -13.30 51.11
N LEU A 11 26.72 -12.42 51.43
CA LEU A 11 27.31 -11.47 50.47
C LEU A 11 28.24 -12.11 49.43
N SER A 12 28.81 -13.29 49.70
CA SER A 12 29.54 -14.08 48.68
C SER A 12 28.58 -14.92 47.84
N GLU A 13 27.49 -15.40 48.43
CA GLU A 13 26.42 -16.14 47.75
C GLU A 13 25.66 -15.26 46.74
N ILE A 14 25.33 -14.01 47.09
CA ILE A 14 24.72 -13.03 46.16
C ILE A 14 25.69 -12.68 45.01
N ARG A 15 27.00 -12.63 45.27
CA ARG A 15 28.02 -12.41 44.21
C ARG A 15 28.08 -13.57 43.24
N ASN A 16 28.03 -14.81 43.74
CA ASN A 16 28.03 -16.00 42.91
C ASN A 16 26.72 -16.16 42.13
N LEU A 17 25.58 -15.83 42.72
CA LEU A 17 24.28 -15.88 42.05
C LEU A 17 24.14 -14.80 40.96
N ARG A 18 24.63 -13.57 41.20
CA ARG A 18 24.72 -12.54 40.15
C ARG A 18 25.66 -12.94 39.01
N SER A 19 26.78 -13.60 39.33
CA SER A 19 27.70 -14.13 38.30
C SER A 19 27.03 -15.18 37.41
N GLN A 20 26.21 -16.06 38.00
CA GLN A 20 25.52 -17.12 37.26
C GLN A 20 24.39 -16.58 36.37
N MET A 21 23.67 -15.54 36.81
CA MET A 21 22.65 -14.87 35.98
C MET A 21 23.26 -14.08 34.82
N MET A 22 24.44 -13.46 35.02
CA MET A 22 25.12 -12.67 33.97
C MET A 22 25.78 -13.53 32.88
N GLN A 23 26.04 -14.82 33.16
CA GLN A 23 26.58 -15.75 32.18
C GLN A 23 25.48 -16.35 31.29
N ASN A 24 24.30 -16.64 31.85
CA ASN A 24 23.16 -17.16 31.08
C ASN A 24 22.50 -16.09 30.19
N GLN A 25 22.55 -14.81 30.57
CA GLN A 25 21.93 -13.74 29.77
C GLN A 25 22.78 -13.30 28.55
N ARG A 26 24.07 -13.65 28.50
CA ARG A 26 24.96 -13.28 27.37
C ARG A 26 24.94 -14.29 26.21
N VAL A 27 24.47 -15.52 26.44
CA VAL A 27 24.47 -16.57 25.39
C VAL A 27 23.18 -16.57 24.55
N GLU A 28 22.04 -16.11 25.09
CA GLU A 28 20.78 -15.97 24.31
C GLU A 28 20.71 -14.70 23.45
N MET A 29 21.47 -13.65 23.77
CA MET A 29 21.41 -12.38 23.03
C MET A 29 22.34 -12.33 21.80
N ASP A 30 23.45 -13.09 21.77
CA ASP A 30 24.41 -13.03 20.64
C ASP A 30 23.97 -13.90 19.44
N GLN A 31 23.20 -14.97 19.67
CA GLN A 31 22.73 -15.86 18.58
C GLN A 31 21.49 -15.32 17.85
N SER A 32 20.69 -14.46 18.48
CA SER A 32 19.46 -13.94 17.88
C SER A 32 19.68 -12.70 16.98
N VAL A 33 20.81 -12.01 17.12
CA VAL A 33 21.11 -10.76 16.38
C VAL A 33 22.01 -10.98 15.16
N ARG A 34 22.94 -11.95 15.18
CA ARG A 34 23.84 -12.21 14.05
C ARG A 34 23.17 -12.87 12.83
N GLY A 35 22.02 -13.52 13.00
CA GLY A 35 21.31 -14.19 11.90
C GLY A 35 20.34 -13.32 11.09
N ARG A 36 20.11 -12.05 11.47
CA ARG A 36 19.03 -11.21 10.89
C ARG A 36 19.48 -9.95 10.16
N ILE A 37 20.76 -9.58 10.17
CA ILE A 37 21.19 -8.28 9.66
C ILE A 37 21.77 -8.34 8.23
N ASP A 38 22.10 -9.52 7.71
CA ASP A 38 22.81 -9.63 6.42
C ASP A 38 22.07 -10.49 5.37
N ARG A 39 20.78 -10.21 5.17
CA ARG A 39 20.15 -10.52 3.88
C ARG A 39 19.47 -9.24 3.40
N PRO A 40 19.85 -8.69 2.23
CA PRO A 40 18.98 -7.73 1.58
C PRO A 40 17.61 -8.41 1.46
N ARG A 41 16.61 -7.79 2.06
CA ARG A 41 15.22 -8.20 1.93
C ARG A 41 14.92 -8.11 0.44
N GLN A 42 15.01 -9.24 -0.24
CA GLN A 42 14.56 -9.38 -1.60
C GLN A 42 13.06 -9.06 -1.52
N VAL A 43 12.72 -7.87 -2.01
CA VAL A 43 11.33 -7.52 -2.24
C VAL A 43 10.90 -8.54 -3.28
N ASP A 44 10.02 -9.47 -2.91
CA ASP A 44 9.30 -10.29 -3.88
C ASP A 44 8.44 -9.32 -4.71
N GLU A 45 9.06 -8.71 -5.71
CA GLU A 45 8.42 -7.93 -6.76
C GLU A 45 7.77 -8.90 -7.74
N THR A 46 6.70 -9.57 -7.32
CA THR A 46 5.79 -10.24 -8.26
C THR A 46 4.34 -10.06 -7.81
N GLY A 47 3.96 -8.82 -7.51
CA GLY A 47 2.65 -8.38 -7.97
C GLY A 47 2.87 -7.83 -9.37
N GLU A 48 2.44 -8.55 -10.41
CA GLU A 48 2.40 -8.00 -11.76
C GLU A 48 1.62 -6.68 -11.71
N VAL A 49 2.33 -5.55 -11.77
CA VAL A 49 1.69 -4.25 -11.96
C VAL A 49 1.08 -4.33 -13.36
N PRO A 50 -0.25 -4.14 -13.52
CA PRO A 50 -0.88 -4.17 -14.82
C PRO A 50 -0.13 -3.27 -15.79
N SER A 51 0.01 -3.69 -17.05
CA SER A 51 0.71 -2.85 -18.02
C SER A 51 -0.02 -1.51 -18.13
N PHE A 52 0.71 -0.45 -18.45
CA PHE A 52 0.09 0.86 -18.66
C PHE A 52 -1.04 0.80 -19.71
N SER A 53 -0.86 -0.03 -20.75
CA SER A 53 -1.88 -0.32 -21.76
C SER A 53 -3.15 -0.89 -21.13
N ASP A 54 -3.02 -1.85 -20.21
CA ASP A 54 -4.17 -2.45 -19.53
C ASP A 54 -4.86 -1.43 -18.62
N MET A 55 -4.09 -0.63 -17.87
CA MET A 55 -4.64 0.44 -17.04
C MET A 55 -5.39 1.48 -17.87
N LEU A 56 -4.82 1.90 -19.00
CA LEU A 56 -5.44 2.85 -19.92
C LEU A 56 -6.69 2.27 -20.57
N GLY A 57 -6.63 1.01 -21.04
CA GLY A 57 -7.77 0.30 -21.60
C GLY A 57 -8.92 0.20 -20.59
N ASN A 58 -8.61 -0.17 -19.35
CA ASN A 58 -9.58 -0.20 -18.26
C ASN A 58 -10.17 1.17 -17.96
N ALA A 59 -9.37 2.24 -17.98
CA ALA A 59 -9.84 3.61 -17.77
C ALA A 59 -10.82 4.05 -18.88
N VAL A 60 -10.51 3.75 -20.15
CA VAL A 60 -11.40 4.03 -21.28
C VAL A 60 -12.72 3.27 -21.15
N ASN A 61 -12.65 1.97 -20.82
CA ASN A 61 -13.83 1.14 -20.62
C ASN A 61 -14.71 1.66 -19.48
N ASN A 62 -14.11 2.05 -18.35
CA ASN A 62 -14.83 2.64 -17.23
C ASN A 62 -15.54 3.94 -17.62
N VAL A 63 -14.88 4.84 -18.36
CA VAL A 63 -15.52 6.06 -18.84
C VAL A 63 -16.69 5.76 -19.79
N ASN A 64 -16.57 4.74 -20.63
CA ASN A 64 -17.65 4.27 -21.49
C ASN A 64 -18.84 3.70 -20.68
N GLU A 65 -18.58 2.90 -19.66
CA GLU A 65 -19.61 2.38 -18.75
C GLU A 65 -20.33 3.51 -18.01
N LEU A 66 -19.60 4.51 -17.51
CA LEU A 66 -20.19 5.68 -16.86
C LEU A 66 -21.07 6.50 -17.81
N GLN A 67 -20.66 6.66 -19.07
CA GLN A 67 -21.46 7.32 -20.10
C GLN A 67 -22.75 6.55 -20.38
N GLN A 68 -22.66 5.22 -20.58
CA GLN A 68 -23.81 4.36 -20.82
C GLN A 68 -24.79 4.39 -19.64
N ASN A 69 -24.29 4.28 -18.40
CA ASN A 69 -25.11 4.35 -17.21
C ASN A 69 -25.85 5.70 -17.09
N ALA A 70 -25.17 6.81 -17.39
CA ALA A 70 -25.80 8.13 -17.40
C ALA A 70 -26.91 8.24 -18.46
N SER A 71 -26.67 7.69 -19.66
CA SER A 71 -27.66 7.62 -20.74
C SER A 71 -28.86 6.74 -20.37
N GLU A 72 -28.63 5.57 -19.79
CA GLU A 72 -29.70 4.66 -19.35
C GLU A 72 -30.56 5.31 -18.27
N LEU A 73 -29.95 5.89 -17.25
CA LEU A 73 -30.68 6.59 -16.19
C LEU A 73 -31.48 7.77 -16.74
N ARG A 74 -30.90 8.53 -17.69
CA ARG A 74 -31.60 9.60 -18.36
C ARG A 74 -32.83 9.09 -19.11
N SER A 75 -32.68 8.04 -19.91
CA SER A 75 -33.79 7.45 -20.66
C SER A 75 -34.86 6.88 -19.73
N ALA A 76 -34.49 6.20 -18.65
CA ALA A 76 -35.42 5.67 -17.66
C ALA A 76 -36.22 6.80 -16.97
N TYR A 77 -35.55 7.91 -16.64
CA TYR A 77 -36.22 9.09 -16.10
C TYR A 77 -37.17 9.74 -17.11
N GLU A 78 -36.75 9.89 -18.37
CA GLU A 78 -37.58 10.43 -19.46
C GLU A 78 -38.80 9.54 -19.75
N MET A 79 -38.69 8.22 -19.54
CA MET A 79 -39.79 7.26 -19.62
C MET A 79 -40.70 7.24 -18.38
N GLY A 80 -40.36 7.99 -17.32
CA GLY A 80 -41.16 8.09 -16.10
C GLY A 80 -41.00 6.92 -15.13
N ASP A 81 -39.87 6.22 -15.13
CA ASP A 81 -39.58 5.15 -14.16
C ASP A 81 -39.62 5.72 -12.72
N PRO A 82 -40.52 5.25 -11.85
CA PRO A 82 -40.64 5.75 -10.49
C PRO A 82 -39.43 5.43 -9.61
N ASN A 83 -38.54 4.54 -10.04
CA ASN A 83 -37.33 4.16 -9.31
C ASN A 83 -36.11 5.05 -9.65
N VAL A 84 -36.23 5.92 -10.66
CA VAL A 84 -35.14 6.78 -11.13
C VAL A 84 -35.47 8.24 -10.82
N ASP A 85 -34.68 8.85 -9.93
CA ASP A 85 -34.78 10.26 -9.58
C ASP A 85 -33.85 11.11 -10.48
N ILE A 86 -34.27 12.33 -10.83
CA ILE A 86 -33.46 13.31 -11.57
C ILE A 86 -32.08 13.53 -10.92
N THR A 87 -32.00 13.50 -9.60
CA THR A 87 -30.77 13.59 -8.83
C THR A 87 -29.79 12.47 -9.18
N ARG A 88 -30.27 11.25 -9.39
CA ARG A 88 -29.41 10.13 -9.81
C ARG A 88 -28.87 10.33 -11.22
N VAL A 89 -29.71 10.82 -12.14
CA VAL A 89 -29.30 11.16 -13.51
C VAL A 89 -28.21 12.24 -13.49
N MET A 90 -28.40 13.30 -12.70
CA MET A 90 -27.42 14.38 -12.57
C MET A 90 -26.10 13.90 -11.98
N ILE A 91 -26.13 13.06 -10.94
CA ILE A 91 -24.91 12.49 -10.35
C ILE A 91 -24.19 11.60 -11.36
N ALA A 92 -24.91 10.74 -12.08
CA ALA A 92 -24.32 9.87 -13.09
C ALA A 92 -23.68 10.68 -14.24
N SER A 93 -24.39 11.71 -14.71
CA SER A 93 -23.87 12.65 -15.71
C SER A 93 -22.59 13.35 -15.24
N GLN A 94 -22.58 13.86 -14.00
CA GLN A 94 -21.39 14.52 -13.44
C GLN A 94 -20.21 13.56 -13.29
N LYS A 95 -20.45 12.31 -12.85
CA LYS A 95 -19.42 11.28 -12.75
C LYS A 95 -18.80 10.98 -14.12
N SER A 96 -19.62 10.84 -15.15
CA SER A 96 -19.18 10.63 -16.52
C SER A 96 -18.31 11.79 -17.00
N SER A 97 -18.76 13.04 -16.82
CA SER A 97 -18.03 14.24 -17.23
C SER A 97 -16.65 14.36 -16.58
N VAL A 98 -16.58 14.25 -15.25
CA VAL A 98 -15.30 14.35 -14.51
C VAL A 98 -14.35 13.22 -14.89
N SER A 99 -14.86 12.01 -15.10
CA SER A 99 -14.04 10.85 -15.50
C SER A 99 -13.50 11.00 -16.92
N PHE A 100 -14.29 11.56 -17.83
CA PHE A 100 -13.86 11.88 -19.20
C PHE A 100 -12.78 12.97 -19.24
N GLU A 101 -12.93 14.02 -18.43
CA GLU A 101 -11.90 15.06 -18.27
C GLU A 101 -10.58 14.46 -17.78
N ALA A 102 -10.64 13.61 -16.75
CA ALA A 102 -9.47 12.91 -16.22
C ALA A 102 -8.78 12.04 -17.30
N LEU A 103 -9.56 11.28 -18.08
CA LEU A 103 -9.03 10.47 -19.18
C LEU A 103 -8.36 11.32 -20.26
N THR A 104 -8.92 12.49 -20.57
CA THR A 104 -8.33 13.42 -21.54
C THR A 104 -6.95 13.91 -21.08
N GLN A 105 -6.77 14.15 -19.78
CA GLN A 105 -5.46 14.50 -19.23
C GLN A 105 -4.44 13.36 -19.39
N VAL A 106 -4.85 12.12 -19.13
CA VAL A 106 -3.99 10.95 -19.34
C VAL A 106 -3.62 10.82 -20.81
N ARG A 107 -4.60 10.91 -21.73
CA ARG A 107 -4.35 10.90 -23.18
C ARG A 107 -3.31 11.94 -23.58
N ASN A 108 -3.49 13.19 -23.14
CA ASN A 108 -2.56 14.27 -23.48
C ASN A 108 -1.16 13.98 -22.94
N ARG A 109 -1.05 13.41 -21.73
CA ARG A 109 0.24 13.04 -21.14
C ARG A 109 0.94 11.93 -21.92
N VAL A 110 0.20 10.93 -22.41
CA VAL A 110 0.73 9.84 -23.23
C VAL A 110 1.24 10.35 -24.58
N VAL A 111 0.43 11.18 -25.26
CA VAL A 111 0.84 11.80 -26.54
C VAL A 111 2.11 12.61 -26.35
N LYS A 112 2.17 13.44 -25.30
CA LYS A 112 3.36 14.22 -24.99
C LYS A 112 4.59 13.35 -24.71
N ALA A 113 4.44 12.26 -23.94
CA ALA A 113 5.55 11.35 -23.67
C ALA A 113 6.09 10.69 -24.96
N TYR A 114 5.20 10.35 -25.91
CA TYR A 114 5.61 9.86 -27.22
C TYR A 114 6.34 10.93 -28.04
N GLU A 115 5.81 12.15 -28.08
CA GLU A 115 6.46 13.30 -28.73
C GLU A 115 7.84 13.60 -28.12
N ASP A 116 7.98 13.54 -26.79
CA ASP A 116 9.23 13.77 -26.08
C ASP A 116 10.30 12.73 -26.47
N ILE A 117 9.91 11.45 -26.65
CA ILE A 117 10.83 10.40 -27.14
C ILE A 117 11.26 10.66 -28.58
N MET A 118 10.32 11.06 -29.44
CA MET A 118 10.60 11.32 -30.86
C MET A 118 11.53 12.52 -31.08
N ASN A 119 11.44 13.52 -30.20
CA ASN A 119 12.26 14.74 -30.26
C ASN A 119 13.58 14.62 -29.47
N MET A 120 13.85 13.47 -28.85
CA MET A 120 15.11 13.25 -28.14
C MET A 120 16.25 13.16 -29.17
N PRO A 121 17.28 14.02 -29.10
CA PRO A 121 18.42 13.92 -30.01
C PRO A 121 19.16 12.59 -29.75
N ILE A 122 19.40 11.83 -30.81
CA ILE A 122 20.28 10.66 -30.82
C ILE A 122 21.74 11.04 -30.60
#